data_AF-E2BZF6-F1
#
_entry.id   AF-E2BZF6-F1
#
_cell.length_a   1.000
_cell.length_b   1.000
_cell.length_c   1.000
_cell.angle_alpha   90.00
_cell.angle_beta   90.00
_cell.angle_gamma   90.00
#
_symmetry.space_group_name_H-M   'P 1'
#
loop_
_entity.id
_entity.type
_entity.pdbx_description
1 polymer ?
#
loop_
_entity_poly.entity_id
_entity_poly.type
_entity_poly.pdbx_seq_one_letter_code
_entity_poly.pdbx_strand_id
1 'polypeptide(L)'
;MNITHIKTTLLTRNPLPVQIIRVESPTLFWVQLKYNKTTLLELQEDLEWVLKRRPNRYILLPHAIIPGRIVAVRNLDQWCRGTVTATRKGIAFIRLDDWGKCVVKASTDIYKLPDQFYLMPWQTISCSLYNTKPAGPSLTWSTKAKQLIKLLAEGEEGWMKIRRTISSQSAEVEMQMSRPNRLSYSSLRTELIDLGQAETITSKY
;
A
#
# COMPACT_ATOMS: atom_id res chain seq x y z
N MET A 1 11.04 -8.60 16.93
CA MET A 1 10.97 -7.17 16.55
C MET A 1 9.77 -6.98 15.64
N ASN A 2 9.07 -5.85 15.76
CA ASN A 2 7.93 -5.48 14.91
C ASN A 2 8.22 -4.12 14.26
N ILE A 3 7.66 -3.87 13.08
CA ILE A 3 7.74 -2.58 12.40
C ILE A 3 6.44 -1.82 12.65
N THR A 4 6.55 -0.57 13.06
CA THR A 4 5.37 0.30 13.27
C THR A 4 4.74 0.72 11.95
N HIS A 5 3.47 1.14 11.97
CA HIS A 5 2.81 1.74 10.80
C HIS A 5 2.77 3.26 10.92
N ILE A 6 2.65 3.95 9.79
CA ILE A 6 2.28 5.37 9.77
C ILE A 6 0.91 5.52 10.46
N LYS A 7 0.87 6.34 11.52
CA LYS A 7 -0.34 6.56 12.30
C LYS A 7 -1.18 7.65 11.63
N THR A 8 -2.32 7.28 11.03
CA THR A 8 -3.25 8.22 10.38
C THR A 8 -3.85 9.26 11.33
N THR A 9 -3.86 8.97 12.64
CA THR A 9 -4.26 9.89 13.71
C THR A 9 -3.25 11.02 13.95
N LEU A 10 -1.98 10.82 13.57
CA LEU A 10 -0.92 11.82 13.70
C LEU A 10 -0.70 12.63 12.41
N LEU A 11 -1.35 12.27 11.31
CA LEU A 11 -1.26 12.99 10.05
C LEU A 11 -2.18 14.22 10.04
N THR A 12 -1.72 15.28 9.38
CA THR A 12 -2.50 16.50 9.17
C THR A 12 -3.80 16.22 8.41
N ARG A 13 -4.80 17.09 8.64
CA ARG A 13 -6.06 17.12 7.88
C ARG A 13 -6.01 18.04 6.66
N ASN A 14 -4.87 18.71 6.44
CA ASN A 14 -4.58 19.43 5.21
C ASN A 14 -4.23 18.45 4.07
N PRO A 15 -4.30 18.89 2.80
CA PRO A 15 -3.89 18.06 1.67
C PRO A 15 -2.45 17.54 1.82
N LEU A 16 -2.27 16.24 1.58
CA LEU A 16 -1.00 15.54 1.61
C LEU A 16 -0.70 14.98 0.22
N PRO A 17 0.48 15.25 -0.38
CA PRO A 17 0.84 14.69 -1.65
C PRO A 17 1.19 13.21 -1.48
N VAL A 18 0.60 12.38 -2.33
CA VAL A 18 0.70 10.94 -2.27
C VAL A 18 0.81 10.34 -3.67
N GLN A 19 1.29 9.10 -3.71
CA GLN A 19 1.15 8.22 -4.86
C GLN A 19 0.23 7.07 -4.47
N ILE A 20 -0.72 6.72 -5.36
CA ILE A 20 -1.53 5.51 -5.19
C ILE A 20 -0.73 4.34 -5.76
N ILE A 21 -0.35 3.39 -4.92
CA ILE A 21 0.57 2.30 -5.31
C ILE A 21 -0.16 0.99 -5.59
N ARG A 22 -1.37 0.83 -5.07
CA ARG A 22 -2.21 -0.34 -5.32
C ARG A 22 -3.68 -0.02 -5.16
N VAL A 23 -4.52 -0.58 -6.03
CA VAL A 23 -5.98 -0.42 -5.97
C VAL A 23 -6.66 -1.78 -6.05
N GLU A 24 -7.55 -2.06 -5.08
CA GLU A 24 -8.44 -3.24 -5.10
C GLU A 24 -9.90 -2.83 -5.36
N SER A 25 -10.31 -1.68 -4.81
CA SER A 25 -11.63 -1.08 -5.05
C SER A 25 -11.65 0.39 -4.64
N PRO A 26 -12.72 1.15 -4.95
CA PRO A 26 -12.89 2.52 -4.46
C PRO A 26 -12.87 2.68 -2.94
N THR A 27 -13.18 1.61 -2.21
CA THR A 27 -13.13 1.60 -0.73
C THR A 27 -11.91 0.85 -0.17
N LEU A 28 -10.97 0.42 -1.02
CA LEU A 28 -9.74 -0.23 -0.59
C LEU A 28 -8.62 -0.03 -1.62
N PHE A 29 -7.74 0.92 -1.32
CA PHE A 29 -6.51 1.19 -2.06
C PHE A 29 -5.39 1.60 -1.09
N TRP A 30 -4.15 1.59 -1.54
CA TRP A 30 -2.98 1.93 -0.72
C TRP A 30 -2.25 3.11 -1.33
N VAL A 31 -1.82 4.00 -0.46
CA VAL A 31 -1.04 5.18 -0.83
C VAL A 31 0.29 5.21 -0.07
N GLN A 32 1.26 5.89 -0.66
CA GLN A 32 2.51 6.29 0.00
C GLN A 32 2.58 7.82 0.02
N LEU A 33 3.11 8.39 1.11
CA LEU A 33 3.43 9.82 1.19
C LEU A 33 4.59 10.13 0.24
N LYS A 34 4.43 11.14 -0.61
CA LYS A 34 5.45 11.51 -1.60
C LYS A 34 6.79 11.88 -0.95
N TYR A 35 6.75 12.51 0.21
CA TYR A 35 7.95 12.90 0.97
C TYR A 35 8.78 11.71 1.45
N ASN A 36 8.19 10.53 1.60
CA ASN A 36 8.90 9.34 2.07
C ASN A 36 9.51 8.51 0.93
N LYS A 37 9.26 8.89 -0.33
CA LYS A 37 9.71 8.12 -1.50
C LYS A 37 11.22 7.95 -1.52
N THR A 38 11.98 9.02 -1.27
CA THR A 38 13.45 8.99 -1.23
C THR A 38 13.94 8.08 -0.10
N THR A 39 13.39 8.20 1.11
CA THR A 39 13.79 7.37 2.25
C THR A 39 13.47 5.89 2.04
N LEU A 40 12.37 5.56 1.36
CA LEU A 40 12.06 4.17 1.01
C LEU A 40 13.06 3.63 -0.03
N LEU A 41 13.45 4.43 -1.02
CA LEU A 41 14.48 4.05 -2.00
C LEU A 41 15.84 3.82 -1.33
N GLU A 42 16.27 4.73 -0.46
CA GLU A 42 17.49 4.59 0.35
C GLU A 42 17.46 3.30 1.17
N LEU A 43 16.33 2.97 1.81
CA LEU A 43 16.18 1.70 2.51
C LEU A 43 16.38 0.48 1.59
N GLN A 44 15.85 0.52 0.36
CA GLN A 44 16.01 -0.58 -0.60
C GLN A 44 17.47 -0.73 -1.06
N GLU A 45 18.16 0.38 -1.31
CA GLU A 45 19.58 0.40 -1.70
C GLU A 45 20.49 -0.10 -0.58
N ASP A 46 20.24 0.35 0.66
CA ASP A 46 20.98 -0.12 1.83
C ASP A 46 20.74 -1.61 2.09
N LEU A 47 19.49 -2.08 1.93
CA LEU A 47 19.16 -3.48 2.10
C LEU A 47 19.87 -4.35 1.04
N GLU A 48 19.91 -3.89 -0.20
CA GLU A 48 20.67 -4.50 -1.30
C GLU A 48 22.16 -4.58 -0.95
N TRP A 49 22.75 -3.49 -0.50
CA TRP A 49 24.16 -3.42 -0.15
C TRP A 49 24.52 -4.39 0.99
N VAL A 50 23.70 -4.42 2.05
CA VAL A 50 23.93 -5.30 3.21
C VAL A 50 23.83 -6.76 2.83
N LEU A 51 22.78 -7.14 2.08
CA LEU A 51 22.52 -8.54 1.72
C LEU A 51 23.48 -9.06 0.65
N LYS A 52 23.94 -8.22 -0.29
CA LYS A 52 24.99 -8.59 -1.25
C LYS A 52 26.34 -8.85 -0.58
N ARG A 53 26.73 -8.02 0.40
CA ARG A 53 28.06 -8.14 1.05
C ARG A 53 28.16 -9.30 2.01
N ARG A 54 27.06 -9.70 2.66
CA ARG A 54 27.06 -10.74 3.71
C ARG A 54 25.84 -11.67 3.61
N PRO A 55 25.58 -12.33 2.46
CA PRO A 55 24.37 -13.11 2.26
C PRO A 55 24.21 -14.22 3.31
N ASN A 56 25.30 -14.93 3.61
CA ASN A 56 25.31 -16.05 4.56
C ASN A 56 24.90 -15.65 5.99
N ARG A 57 25.13 -14.39 6.39
CA ARG A 57 24.77 -13.89 7.73
C ARG A 57 23.26 -13.76 7.91
N TYR A 58 22.54 -13.58 6.81
CA TYR A 58 21.10 -13.29 6.82
C TYR A 58 20.26 -14.45 6.28
N ILE A 59 20.85 -15.63 6.06
CA ILE A 59 20.08 -16.85 5.73
C ILE A 59 19.08 -17.10 6.85
N LEU A 60 17.81 -17.28 6.47
CA LEU A 60 16.76 -17.68 7.39
C LEU A 60 16.43 -19.16 7.17
N LEU A 61 16.68 -19.98 8.19
CA LEU A 61 16.40 -21.41 8.12
C LEU A 61 14.89 -21.68 7.97
N PRO A 62 14.46 -22.69 7.18
CA PRO A 62 13.04 -22.91 6.86
C PRO A 62 12.10 -22.97 8.07
N HIS A 63 12.50 -23.65 9.15
CA HIS A 63 11.72 -23.76 10.39
C HIS A 63 11.47 -22.42 11.11
N ALA A 64 12.25 -21.38 10.81
CA ALA A 64 12.13 -20.06 11.41
C ALA A 64 11.23 -19.13 10.58
N ILE A 65 10.82 -19.55 9.38
CA ILE A 65 9.89 -18.85 8.51
C ILE A 65 8.49 -19.20 9.00
N ILE A 66 7.92 -18.33 9.83
CA ILE A 66 6.61 -18.54 10.46
C ILE A 66 5.72 -17.31 10.25
N PRO A 67 4.38 -17.46 10.23
CA PRO A 67 3.45 -16.34 10.14
C PRO A 67 3.75 -15.24 11.17
N GLY A 68 3.63 -13.99 10.75
CA GLY A 68 3.95 -12.79 11.53
C GLY A 68 5.42 -12.40 11.52
N ARG A 69 6.33 -13.24 11.01
CA ARG A 69 7.75 -12.90 10.95
C ARG A 69 8.04 -11.90 9.84
N ILE A 70 8.81 -10.86 10.17
CA ILE A 70 9.32 -9.89 9.21
C ILE A 70 10.63 -10.40 8.60
N VAL A 71 10.72 -10.35 7.28
CA VAL A 71 11.78 -10.92 6.45
C VAL A 71 12.19 -9.98 5.34
N ALA A 72 13.36 -10.23 4.74
CA ALA A 72 13.80 -9.59 3.51
C ALA A 72 13.71 -10.57 2.34
N VAL A 73 13.18 -10.12 1.20
CA VAL A 73 12.99 -10.92 -0.02
C VAL A 73 13.34 -10.09 -1.24
N ARG A 74 13.75 -10.75 -2.33
CA ARG A 74 13.96 -10.08 -3.61
C ARG A 74 12.71 -10.16 -4.47
N ASN A 75 12.23 -9.04 -5.01
CA ASN A 75 11.05 -8.97 -5.88
C ASN A 75 11.30 -7.96 -7.01
N LEU A 76 11.16 -8.40 -8.27
CA LEU A 76 11.45 -7.58 -9.46
C LEU A 76 12.82 -6.88 -9.36
N ASP A 77 13.84 -7.67 -9.06
CA ASP A 77 15.24 -7.25 -8.87
C ASP A 77 15.54 -6.32 -7.70
N GLN A 78 14.55 -5.87 -6.93
CA GLN A 78 14.73 -5.05 -5.74
C GLN A 78 14.58 -5.87 -4.46
N TRP A 79 15.34 -5.53 -3.42
CA TRP A 79 15.05 -6.03 -2.08
C TRP A 79 13.87 -5.29 -1.47
N CYS A 80 13.00 -6.07 -0.86
CA CYS A 80 11.86 -5.60 -0.11
C CYS A 80 11.88 -6.26 1.26
N ARG A 81 11.44 -5.52 2.27
CA ARG A 81 11.01 -6.11 3.53
C ARG A 81 9.53 -6.50 3.45
N GLY A 82 9.14 -7.54 4.17
CA GLY A 82 7.77 -8.00 4.20
C GLY A 82 7.46 -8.91 5.37
N THR A 83 6.18 -9.16 5.57
CA THR A 83 5.66 -9.98 6.66
C THR A 83 5.19 -11.33 6.11
N VAL A 84 5.69 -12.44 6.65
CA VAL A 84 5.19 -13.78 6.32
C VAL A 84 3.74 -13.87 6.80
N THR A 85 2.81 -14.17 5.90
CA THR A 85 1.39 -14.32 6.23
C THR A 85 0.98 -15.78 6.35
N ALA A 86 1.59 -16.66 5.55
CA ALA A 86 1.36 -18.10 5.58
C ALA A 86 2.55 -18.86 5.01
N THR A 87 2.62 -20.15 5.30
CA THR A 87 3.66 -21.06 4.81
C THR A 87 3.04 -22.34 4.29
N ARG A 88 3.57 -22.88 3.19
CA ARG A 88 3.14 -24.17 2.63
C ARG A 88 4.36 -24.87 2.06
N LYS A 89 4.67 -26.09 2.53
CA LYS A 89 5.74 -26.99 2.03
C LYS A 89 6.75 -26.33 1.07
N GLY A 90 7.78 -25.70 1.61
CA GLY A 90 8.88 -25.11 0.83
C GLY A 90 8.67 -23.69 0.32
N ILE A 91 7.45 -23.14 0.38
CA ILE A 91 7.13 -21.75 0.02
C ILE A 91 6.51 -20.97 1.18
N ALA A 92 6.61 -19.65 1.12
CA ALA A 92 5.92 -18.73 2.00
C ALA A 92 5.18 -17.63 1.22
N PHE A 93 4.04 -17.23 1.76
CA PHE A 93 3.27 -16.08 1.33
C PHE A 93 3.70 -14.87 2.16
N ILE A 94 4.04 -13.78 1.49
CA ILE A 94 4.69 -12.62 2.10
C ILE A 94 3.96 -11.37 1.65
N ARG A 95 3.56 -10.54 2.61
CA ARG A 95 2.99 -9.22 2.37
C ARG A 95 4.13 -8.18 2.38
N LEU A 96 4.32 -7.52 1.25
CA LEU A 96 5.25 -6.40 1.07
C LEU A 96 4.53 -5.13 1.55
N ASP A 97 4.65 -4.87 2.84
CA ASP A 97 3.85 -3.86 3.55
C ASP A 97 4.19 -2.42 3.20
N ASP A 98 5.33 -2.13 2.57
CA ASP A 98 5.57 -0.82 1.96
C ASP A 98 4.93 -0.68 0.58
N TRP A 99 4.45 -1.74 -0.06
CA TRP A 99 3.89 -1.73 -1.42
C TRP A 99 2.44 -2.22 -1.51
N GLY A 100 1.82 -2.61 -0.38
CA GLY A 100 0.46 -3.14 -0.34
C GLY A 100 0.26 -4.44 -1.13
N LYS A 101 1.34 -5.16 -1.48
CA LYS A 101 1.30 -6.33 -2.38
C LYS A 101 1.67 -7.62 -1.66
N CYS A 102 1.07 -8.72 -2.08
CA CYS A 102 1.50 -10.07 -1.67
C CYS A 102 2.37 -10.73 -2.75
N VAL A 103 3.38 -11.48 -2.31
CA VAL A 103 4.26 -12.29 -3.16
C VAL A 103 4.40 -13.68 -2.56
N VAL A 104 4.75 -14.65 -3.42
CA VAL A 104 5.10 -16.01 -3.01
C VAL A 104 6.59 -16.20 -3.24
N LYS A 105 7.29 -16.76 -2.26
CA LYS A 105 8.74 -17.00 -2.32
C LYS A 105 9.08 -18.41 -1.87
N ALA A 106 10.09 -18.99 -2.50
CA ALA A 106 10.70 -20.21 -1.99
C ALA A 106 11.37 -19.91 -0.65
N SER A 107 11.41 -20.89 0.25
CA SER A 107 12.02 -20.74 1.58
C SER A 107 13.51 -20.38 1.49
N THR A 108 14.17 -20.78 0.40
CA THR A 108 15.57 -20.46 0.09
C THR A 108 15.79 -19.00 -0.30
N ASP A 109 14.74 -18.29 -0.69
CA ASP A 109 14.80 -16.89 -1.17
C ASP A 109 14.38 -15.88 -0.09
N ILE A 110 14.27 -16.36 1.16
CA ILE A 110 13.80 -15.58 2.30
C ILE A 110 14.95 -15.39 3.28
N TYR A 111 15.21 -14.14 3.61
CA TYR A 111 16.34 -13.73 4.44
C TYR A 111 15.83 -13.08 5.73
N LYS A 112 16.63 -13.19 6.79
CA LYS A 112 16.43 -12.43 8.03
C LYS A 112 16.59 -10.94 7.68
N LEU A 113 15.61 -10.12 8.07
CA LEU A 113 15.74 -8.67 7.95
C LEU A 113 16.85 -8.18 8.92
N PRO A 114 17.84 -7.41 8.46
CA PRO A 114 18.83 -6.79 9.35
C PRO A 114 18.18 -5.77 10.30
N ASP A 115 18.67 -5.70 11.54
CA ASP A 115 17.97 -5.01 12.66
C ASP A 115 17.74 -3.51 12.40
N GLN A 116 18.64 -2.84 11.66
CA GLN A 116 18.47 -1.41 11.35
C GLN A 116 17.24 -1.10 10.49
N PHE A 117 16.74 -2.06 9.71
CA PHE A 117 15.60 -1.86 8.81
C PHE A 117 14.24 -2.02 9.50
N TYR A 118 14.24 -2.33 10.80
CA TYR A 118 13.02 -2.31 11.62
C TYR A 118 12.62 -0.91 12.08
N LEU A 119 13.53 0.07 12.02
CA LEU A 119 13.33 1.41 12.57
C LEU A 119 12.38 2.27 11.72
N MET A 120 12.40 2.08 10.41
CA MET A 120 11.51 2.82 9.50
C MET A 120 10.09 2.22 9.56
N PRO A 121 9.02 3.01 9.79
CA PRO A 121 7.66 2.49 9.74
C PRO A 121 7.30 1.90 8.37
N TRP A 122 6.27 1.08 8.27
CA TRP A 122 5.71 0.67 6.99
C TRP A 122 5.19 1.89 6.23
N GLN A 123 5.47 1.94 4.92
CA GLN A 123 5.23 3.15 4.11
C GLN A 123 3.84 3.24 3.47
N THR A 124 2.99 2.23 3.65
CA THR A 124 1.62 2.28 3.14
C THR A 124 0.61 2.78 4.15
N ILE A 125 -0.39 3.51 3.64
CA ILE A 125 -1.64 3.81 4.33
C ILE A 125 -2.76 3.20 3.49
N SER A 126 -3.66 2.45 4.11
CA SER A 126 -4.86 1.96 3.41
C SER A 126 -5.97 2.99 3.46
N CYS A 127 -6.64 3.16 2.33
CA CYS A 127 -7.57 4.24 2.10
C CYS A 127 -8.89 3.75 1.51
N SER A 128 -9.96 4.47 1.86
CA SER A 128 -11.27 4.37 1.22
C SER A 128 -11.71 5.75 0.74
N LEU A 129 -12.35 5.85 -0.43
CA LEU A 129 -12.86 7.12 -0.91
C LEU A 129 -14.04 7.58 -0.05
N TYR A 130 -13.95 8.82 0.41
CA TYR A 130 -14.96 9.45 1.26
C TYR A 130 -16.30 9.58 0.55
N ASN A 131 -17.37 9.20 1.26
CA ASN A 131 -18.74 9.42 0.82
C ASN A 131 -19.02 8.84 -0.59
N THR A 132 -18.60 7.58 -0.80
CA THR A 132 -18.72 6.89 -2.08
C THR A 132 -19.29 5.48 -1.87
N LYS A 133 -20.29 5.10 -2.67
CA LYS A 133 -20.88 3.74 -2.68
C LYS A 133 -20.95 3.18 -4.12
N PRO A 134 -21.09 1.85 -4.30
CA PRO A 134 -21.31 1.26 -5.62
C PRO A 134 -22.54 1.85 -6.32
N ALA A 135 -22.48 1.95 -7.65
CA ALA A 135 -23.64 2.34 -8.45
C ALA A 135 -24.74 1.26 -8.41
N GLY A 136 -25.99 1.69 -8.30
CA GLY A 136 -27.15 0.80 -8.25
C GLY A 136 -27.41 0.16 -6.87
N PRO A 137 -28.23 -0.91 -6.80
CA PRO A 137 -28.70 -1.48 -5.54
C PRO A 137 -27.68 -2.38 -4.83
N SER A 138 -26.56 -2.71 -5.49
CA SER A 138 -25.55 -3.62 -4.94
C SER A 138 -24.76 -2.96 -3.80
N LEU A 139 -24.52 -3.72 -2.72
CA LEU A 139 -23.59 -3.31 -1.65
C LEU A 139 -22.12 -3.58 -2.00
N THR A 140 -21.86 -4.24 -3.13
CA THR A 140 -20.51 -4.62 -3.56
C THR A 140 -20.11 -3.90 -4.85
N TRP A 141 -18.84 -3.50 -4.94
CA TRP A 141 -18.27 -2.91 -6.14
C TRP A 141 -18.26 -3.91 -7.29
N SER A 142 -18.85 -3.52 -8.42
CA SER A 142 -18.82 -4.30 -9.65
C SER A 142 -17.39 -4.52 -10.14
N THR A 143 -17.15 -5.59 -10.89
CA THR A 143 -15.85 -5.85 -11.52
C THR A 143 -15.41 -4.68 -12.40
N LYS A 144 -16.35 -4.07 -13.14
CA LYS A 144 -16.11 -2.89 -13.97
C LYS A 144 -15.64 -1.71 -13.15
N ALA A 145 -16.30 -1.41 -12.02
CA ALA A 145 -15.90 -0.31 -11.13
C ALA A 145 -14.48 -0.52 -10.58
N LYS A 146 -14.14 -1.74 -10.14
CA LYS A 146 -12.81 -2.10 -9.64
C LYS A 146 -11.72 -1.96 -10.70
N GLN A 147 -11.97 -2.44 -11.92
CA GLN A 147 -11.04 -2.32 -13.04
C GLN A 147 -10.84 -0.86 -13.46
N LEU A 148 -11.92 -0.08 -13.49
CA LEU A 148 -11.87 1.32 -13.91
C LEU A 148 -11.07 2.18 -12.92
N ILE A 149 -11.34 2.07 -11.61
CA ILE A 149 -10.56 2.83 -10.63
C ILE A 149 -9.09 2.43 -10.69
N LYS A 150 -8.79 1.13 -10.87
CA LYS A 150 -7.42 0.66 -10.99
C LYS A 150 -6.71 1.32 -12.16
N LEU A 151 -7.35 1.37 -13.34
CA LEU A 151 -6.82 2.05 -14.52
C LEU A 151 -6.63 3.56 -14.31
N LEU A 152 -7.55 4.21 -13.60
CA LEU A 152 -7.52 5.67 -13.39
C LEU A 152 -6.55 6.12 -12.30
N ALA A 153 -6.17 5.24 -11.38
CA ALA A 153 -5.58 5.66 -10.12
C ALA A 153 -4.28 4.92 -9.76
N GLU A 154 -4.12 3.64 -10.10
CA GLU A 154 -2.93 2.89 -9.71
C GLU A 154 -1.68 3.41 -10.44
N GLY A 155 -0.65 3.79 -9.69
CA GLY A 155 0.58 4.40 -10.19
C GLY A 155 0.56 5.92 -10.23
N GLU A 156 -0.62 6.53 -10.16
CA GLU A 156 -0.80 7.98 -10.31
C GLU A 156 -0.50 8.75 -9.02
N GLU A 157 -0.05 10.00 -9.19
CA GLU A 157 0.18 10.94 -8.09
C GLU A 157 -1.01 11.88 -7.88
N GLY A 158 -1.16 12.36 -6.65
CA GLY A 158 -2.23 13.27 -6.29
C GLY A 158 -2.11 13.82 -4.89
N TRP A 159 -3.18 14.44 -4.42
CA TRP A 159 -3.33 14.92 -3.05
C TRP A 159 -4.45 14.15 -2.36
N MET A 160 -4.15 13.61 -1.19
CA MET A 160 -5.16 13.06 -0.30
C MET A 160 -5.52 14.06 0.79
N LYS A 161 -6.79 14.11 1.17
CA LYS A 161 -7.24 14.81 2.38
C LYS A 161 -7.96 13.83 3.29
N ILE A 162 -7.45 13.65 4.51
CA ILE A 162 -8.06 12.73 5.47
C ILE A 162 -9.34 13.36 6.03
N ARG A 163 -10.47 12.71 5.80
CA ARG A 163 -11.78 13.09 6.34
C ARG A 163 -12.08 12.39 7.65
N ARG A 164 -11.75 11.11 7.75
CA ARG A 164 -11.96 10.30 8.95
C ARG A 164 -10.89 9.24 9.06
N THR A 165 -10.40 8.99 10.27
CA THR A 165 -9.54 7.84 10.56
C THR A 165 -10.43 6.64 10.87
N ILE A 166 -10.25 5.53 10.14
CA ILE A 166 -10.99 4.29 10.37
C ILE A 166 -10.26 3.44 11.41
N SER A 167 -8.93 3.40 11.33
CA SER A 167 -8.04 2.80 12.32
C SER A 167 -6.74 3.60 12.38
N SER A 168 -5.77 3.17 13.19
CA SER A 168 -4.43 3.78 13.20
C SER A 168 -3.70 3.68 11.85
N GLN A 169 -4.08 2.75 10.98
CA GLN A 169 -3.39 2.47 9.70
C GLN A 169 -4.26 2.76 8.47
N SER A 170 -5.53 3.10 8.69
CA SER A 170 -6.51 3.28 7.62
C SER A 170 -7.31 4.57 7.75
N ALA A 171 -7.61 5.20 6.63
CA ALA A 171 -8.29 6.47 6.57
C ALA A 171 -9.31 6.54 5.43
N GLU A 172 -10.41 7.22 5.69
CA GLU A 172 -11.34 7.66 4.66
C GLU A 172 -10.88 9.03 4.13
N VAL A 173 -10.71 9.12 2.82
CA VAL A 173 -9.99 10.23 2.18
C VAL A 173 -10.74 10.80 0.98
N GLU A 174 -10.57 12.10 0.74
CA GLU A 174 -10.78 12.67 -0.59
C GLU A 174 -9.48 12.60 -1.38
N MET A 175 -9.60 12.29 -2.67
CA MET A 175 -8.45 12.15 -3.57
C MET A 175 -8.58 13.12 -4.75
N GLN A 176 -7.56 13.93 -4.94
CA GLN A 176 -7.38 14.84 -6.07
C GLN A 176 -6.21 14.34 -6.92
N MET A 177 -6.48 13.88 -8.13
CA MET A 177 -5.49 13.27 -9.01
C MET A 177 -4.80 14.33 -9.87
N SER A 178 -3.48 14.24 -9.98
CA SER A 178 -2.71 14.99 -10.97
C SER A 178 -2.88 14.31 -12.32
N ARG A 179 -3.24 15.05 -13.37
CA ARG A 179 -3.39 14.50 -14.73
C ARG A 179 -2.43 15.18 -15.70
N PRO A 180 -1.67 14.44 -16.52
CA PRO A 180 -0.70 15.04 -17.45
C PRO A 180 -1.32 16.08 -18.39
N ASN A 181 -2.58 15.87 -18.78
CA ASN A 181 -3.29 16.68 -19.78
C ASN A 181 -4.35 17.62 -19.17
N ARG A 182 -4.33 17.87 -17.85
CA ARG A 182 -5.24 18.84 -17.23
C ARG A 182 -4.48 19.82 -16.36
N LEU A 183 -4.77 21.11 -16.56
CA LEU A 183 -4.28 22.19 -15.70
C LEU A 183 -4.87 22.13 -14.29
N SER A 184 -6.03 21.48 -14.14
CA SER A 184 -6.71 21.30 -12.85
C SER A 184 -6.63 19.86 -12.37
N TYR A 185 -6.47 19.69 -11.05
CA TYR A 185 -6.68 18.41 -10.39
C TYR A 185 -8.11 17.90 -10.63
N SER A 186 -8.26 16.59 -10.71
CA SER A 186 -9.57 15.95 -10.84
C SER A 186 -9.89 15.08 -9.63
N SER A 187 -11.11 15.23 -9.12
CA SER A 187 -11.61 14.44 -8.00
C SER A 187 -11.85 13.01 -8.47
N LEU A 188 -11.11 12.05 -7.91
CA LEU A 188 -11.24 10.63 -8.27
C LEU A 188 -12.67 10.12 -8.03
N ARG A 189 -13.33 10.63 -6.98
CA ARG A 189 -14.73 10.32 -6.69
C ARG A 189 -15.64 10.80 -7.82
N THR A 190 -15.45 12.04 -8.27
CA THR A 190 -16.28 12.66 -9.30
C THR A 190 -16.10 11.91 -10.63
N GLU A 191 -14.86 11.56 -10.99
CA GLU A 191 -14.59 10.75 -12.19
C GLU A 191 -15.35 9.40 -12.16
N LEU A 192 -15.40 8.71 -11.02
CA LEU A 192 -16.13 7.45 -10.91
C LEU A 192 -17.65 7.63 -10.99
N ILE A 193 -18.18 8.74 -10.47
CA ILE A 193 -19.61 9.08 -10.56
C ILE A 193 -19.98 9.40 -12.01
N ASP A 194 -19.19 10.24 -12.69
CA ASP A 194 -19.42 10.64 -14.08
C ASP A 194 -19.38 9.43 -15.03
N LEU A 195 -18.56 8.42 -14.70
CA LEU A 195 -18.47 7.16 -15.44
C LEU A 195 -19.54 6.13 -15.02
N GLY A 196 -20.49 6.53 -14.16
CA GLY A 196 -21.60 5.70 -13.70
C GLY A 196 -21.17 4.48 -12.89
N GLN A 197 -19.98 4.52 -12.26
CA GLN A 197 -19.44 3.41 -11.47
C GLN A 197 -19.60 3.62 -9.97
N ALA A 198 -19.91 4.83 -9.53
CA ALA A 198 -20.11 5.17 -8.13
C ALA A 198 -21.28 6.14 -7.94
N GLU A 199 -21.80 6.17 -6.72
CA GLU A 199 -22.76 7.17 -6.25
C GLU A 199 -22.28 7.78 -4.94
N THR A 200 -22.82 8.96 -4.60
CA THR A 200 -22.58 9.58 -3.29
C THR A 200 -23.47 8.93 -2.24
N ILE A 201 -22.98 8.76 -1.01
CA ILE A 201 -23.81 8.33 0.12
C ILE A 201 -24.68 9.52 0.51
N THR A 202 -25.96 9.48 0.14
CA THR A 202 -26.95 10.43 0.65
C THR A 202 -27.22 10.09 2.11
N SER A 203 -26.84 10.99 3.02
CA SER A 203 -27.31 10.93 4.40
C SER A 203 -28.82 11.07 4.38
N LYS A 204 -29.56 9.98 4.59
CA LYS A 204 -30.95 10.10 5.04
C LYS A 204 -30.87 10.48 6.51
N TYR A 205 -31.06 11.79 6.75
CA TYR A 205 -31.35 12.50 8.01
C TYR A 205 -30.80 11.91 9.30
#